data_AF-A0A7W1C2B1-F1
#
_entry.id   AF-A0A7W1C2B1-F1
#
_cell.length_a   1.000
_cell.length_b   1.000
_cell.length_c   1.000
_cell.angle_alpha   90.00
_cell.angle_beta   90.00
_cell.angle_gamma   90.00
#
_symmetry.space_group_name_H-M   'P 1'
#
loop_
_entity.id
_entity.type
_entity.pdbx_description
1 polymer ?
#
loop_
_entity_poly.entity_id
_entity_poly.type
_entity_poly.pdbx_seq_one_letter_code
_entity_poly.pdbx_strand_id
1 'polypeptide(L)'
;MPQVVLHSLANATVEGKDLAARAVALMQRIIDDPQFLDSVRTDPYAYSGRMLDSGGYSPSTDNETIAQIIAGGKEITKVPDGVIDLTIKIRSFVFSPDTMGSVIPPAPLISTNKRFFRTWIDRDDVKSVAAHWIHEWMHVAGFYHEDASGDSRDVPYWTGQIAYKLGADLLGESAAVSLDDPDFGSTYLAIASQRTCSTTRVVTSQDVFGDAADEDSGDD
;
A
#
# COMPACT_ATOMS: atom_id res chain seq x y z
N MET A 1 1.76 -19.55 -5.74
CA MET A 1 1.53 -18.52 -4.71
C MET A 1 2.76 -17.66 -4.63
N PRO A 2 2.62 -16.34 -4.50
CA PRO A 2 3.77 -15.46 -4.45
C PRO A 2 4.55 -15.63 -3.12
N GLN A 3 5.84 -15.34 -3.15
CA GLN A 3 6.72 -15.36 -1.98
C GLN A 3 6.93 -13.92 -1.47
N VAL A 4 6.86 -13.71 -0.17
CA VAL A 4 7.21 -12.44 0.48
C VAL A 4 8.67 -12.47 0.92
N VAL A 5 9.48 -11.53 0.44
CA VAL A 5 10.93 -11.49 0.72
C VAL A 5 11.33 -10.13 1.28
N LEU A 6 11.84 -10.12 2.52
CA LEU A 6 12.46 -8.94 3.11
C LEU A 6 13.95 -8.88 2.74
N HIS A 7 14.27 -8.06 1.73
CA HIS A 7 15.65 -7.83 1.28
C HIS A 7 16.46 -7.01 2.27
N SER A 8 15.84 -5.96 2.83
CA SER A 8 16.51 -5.11 3.81
C SER A 8 15.54 -4.42 4.76
N LEU A 9 16.01 -4.22 5.99
CA LEU A 9 15.35 -3.44 7.02
C LEU A 9 16.35 -2.50 7.68
N ALA A 10 16.38 -1.26 7.20
CA ALA A 10 17.28 -0.22 7.70
C ALA A 10 16.69 0.49 8.94
N ASN A 11 17.56 0.84 9.88
CA ASN A 11 17.27 1.64 11.09
C ASN A 11 16.28 1.03 12.10
N ALA A 12 15.98 -0.27 12.03
CA ALA A 12 15.22 -0.97 13.06
C ALA A 12 16.12 -1.36 14.25
N THR A 13 15.54 -1.35 15.46
CA THR A 13 16.18 -1.94 16.67
C THR A 13 16.19 -3.47 16.57
N VAL A 14 16.77 -4.15 17.56
CA VAL A 14 16.76 -5.63 17.61
C VAL A 14 15.33 -6.15 17.73
N GLU A 15 14.55 -5.59 18.63
CA GLU A 15 13.13 -5.91 18.83
C GLU A 15 12.32 -5.60 17.57
N GLY A 16 12.61 -4.48 16.91
CA GLY A 16 11.99 -4.13 15.64
C GLY A 16 12.30 -5.13 14.52
N LYS A 17 13.51 -5.69 14.47
CA LYS A 17 13.86 -6.74 13.50
C LYS A 17 13.14 -8.05 13.79
N ASP A 18 12.95 -8.41 15.06
CA ASP A 18 12.16 -9.58 15.45
C ASP A 18 10.68 -9.41 15.04
N LEU A 19 10.06 -8.28 15.40
CA LEU A 19 8.69 -7.96 15.02
C LEU A 19 8.53 -7.97 13.50
N ALA A 20 9.49 -7.40 12.77
CA ALA A 20 9.52 -7.40 11.31
C ALA A 20 9.56 -8.81 10.71
N ALA A 21 10.40 -9.69 11.23
CA ALA A 21 10.48 -11.07 10.76
C ALA A 21 9.15 -11.82 10.95
N ARG A 22 8.50 -11.61 12.10
CA ARG A 22 7.16 -12.16 12.36
C ARG A 22 6.10 -11.55 11.45
N ALA A 23 6.18 -10.26 11.16
CA ALA A 23 5.27 -9.58 10.25
C ALA A 23 5.40 -10.09 8.81
N VAL A 24 6.62 -10.32 8.31
CA VAL A 24 6.87 -10.93 6.99
C VAL A 24 6.29 -12.34 6.91
N ALA A 25 6.50 -13.14 7.96
CA ALA A 25 5.92 -14.49 8.04
C ALA A 25 4.38 -14.44 8.05
N LEU A 26 3.78 -13.46 8.74
CA LEU A 26 2.34 -13.25 8.73
C LEU A 26 1.84 -12.77 7.36
N MET A 27 2.54 -11.84 6.70
CA MET A 27 2.21 -11.42 5.32
C MET A 27 2.20 -12.61 4.36
N GLN A 28 3.19 -13.50 4.44
CA GLN A 28 3.22 -14.72 3.63
C GLN A 28 1.95 -15.56 3.87
N ARG A 29 1.59 -15.79 5.13
CA ARG A 29 0.37 -16.54 5.48
C ARG A 29 -0.91 -15.87 5.00
N ILE A 30 -1.00 -14.54 5.09
CA ILE A 30 -2.15 -13.76 4.60
C ILE A 30 -2.29 -13.94 3.09
N ILE A 31 -1.20 -13.76 2.34
CA ILE A 31 -1.23 -13.83 0.87
C ILE A 31 -1.44 -15.27 0.37
N ASP A 32 -0.98 -16.26 1.15
CA ASP A 32 -1.22 -17.68 0.88
C ASP A 32 -2.66 -18.12 1.17
N ASP A 33 -3.42 -17.34 1.94
CA ASP A 33 -4.79 -17.67 2.30
C ASP A 33 -5.75 -17.38 1.11
N PRO A 34 -6.54 -18.37 0.67
CA PRO A 34 -7.51 -18.17 -0.41
C PRO A 34 -8.50 -17.03 -0.14
N GLN A 35 -8.87 -16.81 1.13
CA GLN A 35 -9.82 -15.76 1.51
C GLN A 35 -9.28 -14.36 1.20
N PHE A 36 -7.97 -14.17 1.21
CA PHE A 36 -7.36 -12.88 0.90
C PHE A 36 -7.62 -12.48 -0.55
N LEU A 37 -7.25 -13.34 -1.51
CA LEU A 37 -7.45 -13.07 -2.93
C LEU A 37 -8.94 -13.08 -3.30
N ASP A 38 -9.76 -13.89 -2.66
CA ASP A 38 -11.22 -13.87 -2.87
C ASP A 38 -11.83 -12.54 -2.40
N SER A 39 -11.38 -12.01 -1.27
CA SER A 39 -11.82 -10.68 -0.79
C SER A 39 -11.36 -9.57 -1.76
N VAL A 40 -10.11 -9.60 -2.23
CA VAL A 40 -9.61 -8.65 -3.24
C VAL A 40 -10.43 -8.69 -4.53
N ARG A 41 -10.84 -9.88 -4.98
CA ARG A 41 -11.66 -10.03 -6.19
C ARG A 41 -13.08 -9.50 -6.03
N THR A 42 -13.65 -9.61 -4.84
CA THR A 42 -15.09 -9.41 -4.64
C THR A 42 -15.45 -8.09 -3.96
N ASP A 43 -14.52 -7.47 -3.23
CA ASP A 43 -14.79 -6.25 -2.49
C ASP A 43 -14.88 -5.01 -3.41
N PRO A 44 -15.78 -4.06 -3.10
CA PRO A 44 -15.93 -2.84 -3.89
C PRO A 44 -14.89 -1.79 -3.50
N TYR A 45 -13.94 -1.51 -4.39
CA TYR A 45 -13.04 -0.36 -4.26
C TYR A 45 -13.73 0.91 -4.76
N ALA A 46 -13.60 2.01 -4.00
CA ALA A 46 -14.05 3.33 -4.46
C ALA A 46 -13.11 3.87 -5.53
N TYR A 47 -11.81 3.55 -5.41
CA TYR A 47 -10.78 3.99 -6.31
C TYR A 47 -9.72 2.90 -6.53
N SER A 48 -9.37 2.67 -7.79
CA SER A 48 -8.40 1.64 -8.21
C SER A 48 -7.40 2.15 -9.24
N GLY A 49 -7.11 3.45 -9.19
CA GLY A 49 -6.16 4.08 -10.09
C GLY A 49 -4.74 3.53 -9.91
N ARG A 50 -4.01 3.37 -11.03
CA ARG A 50 -2.70 2.73 -11.07
C ARG A 50 -1.76 3.32 -12.13
N MET A 51 -0.49 3.50 -11.77
CA MET A 51 0.58 3.81 -12.71
C MET A 51 1.00 2.56 -13.51
N LEU A 52 1.12 2.71 -14.82
CA LEU A 52 1.46 1.64 -15.75
C LEU A 52 2.97 1.57 -16.01
N ASP A 53 3.45 0.41 -16.47
CA ASP A 53 4.87 0.23 -16.82
C ASP A 53 5.35 1.16 -17.92
N SER A 54 4.43 1.63 -18.78
CA SER A 54 4.71 2.63 -19.82
C SER A 54 4.95 4.04 -19.28
N GLY A 55 4.85 4.25 -17.96
CA GLY A 55 4.81 5.57 -17.32
C GLY A 55 3.46 6.27 -17.42
N GLY A 56 2.48 5.64 -18.08
CA GLY A 56 1.11 6.12 -18.16
C GLY A 56 0.30 5.86 -16.89
N TYR A 57 -0.96 6.25 -16.93
CA TYR A 57 -1.88 6.21 -15.81
C TYR A 57 -3.18 5.51 -16.22
N SER A 58 -3.64 4.55 -15.42
CA SER A 58 -4.97 3.98 -15.53
C SER A 58 -5.86 4.57 -14.42
N PRO A 59 -6.98 5.25 -14.74
CA PRO A 59 -7.89 5.79 -13.71
C PRO A 59 -8.64 4.71 -12.93
N SER A 60 -8.71 3.49 -13.47
CA SER A 60 -9.35 2.36 -12.83
C SER A 60 -8.63 1.07 -13.22
N THR A 61 -8.57 0.14 -12.27
CA THR A 61 -8.09 -1.23 -12.45
C THR A 61 -9.17 -2.16 -11.90
N ASP A 62 -9.59 -3.15 -12.69
CA ASP A 62 -10.59 -4.12 -12.23
C ASP A 62 -10.02 -5.06 -11.16
N ASN A 63 -10.90 -5.62 -10.33
CA ASN A 63 -10.54 -6.45 -9.19
C ASN A 63 -9.76 -7.72 -9.56
N GLU A 64 -10.05 -8.33 -10.72
CA GLU A 64 -9.33 -9.52 -11.15
C GLU A 64 -7.89 -9.16 -11.53
N THR A 65 -7.68 -8.03 -12.21
CA THR A 65 -6.34 -7.49 -12.47
C THR A 65 -5.60 -7.16 -11.17
N ILE A 66 -6.27 -6.57 -10.16
CA ILE A 66 -5.66 -6.31 -8.84
C ILE A 66 -5.20 -7.64 -8.20
N ALA A 67 -6.07 -8.65 -8.18
CA ALA A 67 -5.75 -9.97 -7.63
C ALA A 67 -4.58 -10.64 -8.37
N GLN A 68 -4.53 -10.51 -9.71
CA GLN A 68 -3.42 -11.03 -10.52
C GLN A 68 -2.10 -10.30 -10.25
N ILE A 69 -2.12 -8.99 -10.03
CA ILE A 69 -0.95 -8.21 -9.65
C ILE A 69 -0.36 -8.71 -8.33
N ILE A 70 -1.22 -8.89 -7.31
CA ILE A 70 -0.81 -9.44 -6.01
C ILE A 70 -0.28 -10.86 -6.16
N ALA A 71 -1.04 -11.76 -6.81
CA ALA A 71 -0.68 -13.16 -6.96
C ALA A 71 0.61 -13.37 -7.78
N GLY A 72 0.89 -12.46 -8.71
CA GLY A 72 2.09 -12.46 -9.54
C GLY A 72 3.29 -11.73 -8.93
N GLY A 73 3.15 -11.08 -7.77
CA GLY A 73 4.21 -10.22 -7.21
C GLY A 73 4.58 -9.07 -8.15
N LYS A 74 3.61 -8.52 -8.89
CA LYS A 74 3.88 -7.54 -9.93
C LYS A 74 4.14 -6.15 -9.34
N GLU A 75 5.39 -5.74 -9.33
CA GLU A 75 5.81 -4.37 -9.03
C GLU A 75 5.85 -3.50 -10.28
N ILE A 76 5.74 -2.18 -10.11
CA ILE A 76 5.90 -1.26 -11.24
C ILE A 76 7.28 -1.44 -11.87
N THR A 77 7.35 -1.49 -13.20
CA THR A 77 8.58 -1.69 -13.98
C THR A 77 9.25 -3.07 -13.89
N LYS A 78 8.76 -3.99 -13.05
CA LYS A 78 9.28 -5.36 -12.95
C LYS A 78 8.38 -6.37 -13.66
N VAL A 79 8.97 -7.38 -14.29
CA VAL A 79 8.18 -8.53 -14.78
C VAL A 79 7.64 -9.30 -13.56
N PRO A 80 6.36 -9.74 -13.53
CA PRO A 80 5.87 -10.57 -12.43
C PRO A 80 6.71 -11.85 -12.32
N ASP A 81 7.30 -12.07 -11.16
CA ASP A 81 8.16 -13.23 -10.85
C ASP A 81 7.61 -14.05 -9.68
N GLY A 82 6.42 -13.70 -9.19
CA GLY A 82 5.82 -14.32 -8.02
C GLY A 82 6.50 -13.90 -6.73
N VAL A 83 7.20 -12.77 -6.66
CA VAL A 83 7.85 -12.28 -5.44
C VAL A 83 7.31 -10.90 -5.06
N ILE A 84 6.97 -10.73 -3.80
CA ILE A 84 6.64 -9.46 -3.15
C ILE A 84 7.90 -9.02 -2.42
N ASP A 85 8.64 -8.09 -3.04
CA ASP A 85 9.93 -7.63 -2.52
C ASP A 85 9.75 -6.49 -1.53
N LEU A 86 10.30 -6.66 -0.33
CA LEU A 86 10.26 -5.66 0.72
C LEU A 86 11.66 -5.07 0.95
N THR A 87 11.81 -3.79 0.62
CA THR A 87 12.97 -2.97 1.00
C THR A 87 12.48 -1.86 1.91
N ILE A 88 12.81 -1.95 3.21
CA ILE A 88 12.15 -1.14 4.23
C ILE A 88 13.16 -0.26 4.97
N LYS A 89 12.79 1.00 5.16
CA LYS A 89 13.54 1.95 5.99
C LYS A 89 12.66 2.53 7.08
N ILE A 90 13.05 2.31 8.34
CA ILE A 90 12.43 2.98 9.48
C ILE A 90 12.99 4.40 9.57
N ARG A 91 12.14 5.43 9.56
CA ARG A 91 12.58 6.84 9.63
C ARG A 91 11.57 7.73 10.34
N SER A 92 12.02 8.88 10.83
CA SER A 92 11.12 9.91 11.36
C SER A 92 10.57 10.78 10.23
N PHE A 93 9.28 11.05 10.25
CA PHE A 93 8.60 11.94 9.29
C PHE A 93 8.36 13.29 9.98
N VAL A 94 9.39 14.15 10.01
CA VAL A 94 9.37 15.37 10.83
C VAL A 94 8.28 16.35 10.39
N PHE A 95 8.05 16.49 9.09
CA PHE A 95 7.06 17.42 8.52
C PHE A 95 5.67 16.80 8.33
N SER A 96 5.53 15.50 8.56
CA SER A 96 4.26 14.75 8.42
C SER A 96 4.21 13.65 9.49
N PRO A 97 4.19 14.01 10.78
CA PRO A 97 4.36 13.07 11.89
C PRO A 97 3.23 12.03 12.01
N ASP A 98 2.15 12.26 11.27
CA ASP A 98 0.95 11.46 11.25
C ASP A 98 0.87 10.50 10.05
N THR A 99 1.77 10.64 9.08
CA THR A 99 1.90 9.70 7.96
C THR A 99 2.57 8.41 8.47
N MET A 100 1.92 7.27 8.29
CA MET A 100 2.44 5.97 8.76
C MET A 100 3.59 5.44 7.92
N GLY A 101 3.51 5.66 6.62
CA GLY A 101 4.55 5.28 5.69
C GLY A 101 4.41 6.03 4.37
N SER A 102 5.35 5.75 3.49
CA SER A 102 5.33 6.33 2.15
C SER A 102 6.18 5.46 1.23
N VAL A 103 5.69 5.31 0.00
CA VAL A 103 6.46 4.89 -1.17
C VAL A 103 6.47 6.03 -2.17
N ILE A 104 7.60 6.20 -2.87
CA ILE A 104 7.70 7.12 -3.99
C ILE A 104 7.94 6.28 -5.24
N PRO A 105 6.88 5.89 -5.98
CA PRO A 105 7.03 5.13 -7.21
C PRO A 105 7.92 5.88 -8.22
N PRO A 106 8.69 5.16 -9.05
CA PRO A 106 8.76 3.70 -9.16
C PRO A 106 9.73 3.04 -8.16
N ALA A 107 10.28 3.78 -7.19
CA ALA A 107 11.25 3.20 -6.28
C ALA A 107 10.59 2.18 -5.32
N PRO A 108 11.17 0.99 -5.11
CA PRO A 108 10.59 -0.06 -4.26
C PRO A 108 10.82 0.18 -2.76
N LEU A 109 11.32 1.36 -2.37
CA LEU A 109 11.65 1.66 -0.99
C LEU A 109 10.40 2.04 -0.20
N ILE A 110 10.01 1.16 0.72
CA ILE A 110 8.96 1.42 1.71
C ILE A 110 9.59 2.17 2.88
N SER A 111 9.17 3.41 3.11
CA SER A 111 9.52 4.14 4.31
C SER A 111 8.44 3.95 5.37
N THR A 112 8.79 3.40 6.53
CA THR A 112 7.85 3.27 7.66
C THR A 112 8.21 4.28 8.74
N ASN A 113 7.20 4.99 9.26
CA ASN A 113 7.39 6.01 10.28
C ASN A 113 7.73 5.37 11.63
N LYS A 114 8.89 5.77 12.16
CA LYS A 114 9.48 5.26 13.41
C LYS A 114 8.53 5.37 14.61
N ARG A 115 7.68 6.39 14.67
CA ARG A 115 6.71 6.60 15.76
C ARG A 115 5.70 5.45 15.82
N PHE A 116 5.10 5.11 14.69
CA PHE A 116 4.13 4.02 14.58
C PHE A 116 4.79 2.67 14.78
N PHE A 117 5.95 2.46 14.13
CA PHE A 117 6.70 1.22 14.27
C PHE A 117 7.07 0.93 15.73
N ARG A 118 7.48 1.95 16.49
CA ARG A 118 7.70 1.81 17.94
C ARG A 118 6.43 1.43 18.70
N THR A 119 5.31 2.05 18.36
CA THR A 119 4.02 1.72 19.01
C THR A 119 3.62 0.27 18.76
N TRP A 120 3.88 -0.27 17.57
CA TRP A 120 3.64 -1.69 17.27
C TRP A 120 4.62 -2.62 17.98
N ILE A 121 5.88 -2.23 18.16
CA ILE A 121 6.84 -2.97 19.01
C ILE A 121 6.34 -3.02 20.45
N ASP A 122 5.96 -1.88 21.03
CA ASP A 122 5.53 -1.78 22.43
C ASP A 122 4.25 -2.59 22.72
N ARG A 123 3.43 -2.85 21.69
CA ARG A 123 2.17 -3.62 21.77
C ARG A 123 2.26 -5.04 21.23
N ASP A 124 3.42 -5.46 20.75
CA ASP A 124 3.61 -6.71 20.01
C ASP A 124 2.63 -6.91 18.83
N ASP A 125 2.30 -5.83 18.12
CA ASP A 125 1.21 -5.79 17.13
C ASP A 125 1.68 -6.17 15.72
N VAL A 126 1.97 -7.46 15.54
CA VAL A 126 2.49 -8.04 14.29
C VAL A 126 1.55 -7.80 13.10
N LYS A 127 0.23 -7.92 13.31
CA LYS A 127 -0.80 -7.74 12.26
C LYS A 127 -0.84 -6.32 11.71
N SER A 128 -0.65 -5.30 12.56
CA SER A 128 -0.57 -3.92 12.09
C SER A 128 0.63 -3.69 11.18
N VAL A 129 1.80 -4.27 11.50
CA VAL A 129 3.00 -4.16 10.65
C VAL A 129 2.78 -4.86 9.31
N ALA A 130 2.20 -6.07 9.32
CA ALA A 130 1.91 -6.83 8.11
C ALA A 130 0.92 -6.09 7.19
N ALA A 131 -0.19 -5.62 7.75
CA ALA A 131 -1.19 -4.84 7.01
C ALA A 131 -0.61 -3.54 6.44
N HIS A 132 0.19 -2.82 7.24
CA HIS A 132 0.91 -1.62 6.81
C HIS A 132 1.83 -1.89 5.62
N TRP A 133 2.63 -2.96 5.67
CA TRP A 133 3.54 -3.27 4.56
C TRP A 133 2.83 -3.81 3.32
N ILE A 134 1.69 -4.49 3.46
CA ILE A 134 0.84 -4.84 2.32
C ILE A 134 0.30 -3.56 1.65
N HIS A 135 -0.21 -2.61 2.43
CA HIS A 135 -0.65 -1.30 1.93
C HIS A 135 0.47 -0.58 1.17
N GLU A 136 1.65 -0.43 1.78
CA GLU A 136 2.76 0.26 1.14
C GLU A 136 3.26 -0.50 -0.10
N TRP A 137 3.22 -1.84 -0.09
CA TRP A 137 3.56 -2.61 -1.28
C TRP A 137 2.57 -2.40 -2.42
N MET A 138 1.28 -2.14 -2.17
CA MET A 138 0.35 -1.74 -3.23
C MET A 138 0.82 -0.46 -3.94
N HIS A 139 1.47 0.46 -3.23
CA HIS A 139 2.11 1.61 -3.86
C HIS A 139 3.33 1.23 -4.72
N VAL A 140 4.11 0.24 -4.29
CA VAL A 140 5.20 -0.33 -5.12
C VAL A 140 4.64 -1.00 -6.38
N ALA A 141 3.47 -1.63 -6.29
CA ALA A 141 2.73 -2.20 -7.43
C ALA A 141 2.12 -1.14 -8.37
N GLY A 142 2.20 0.14 -7.99
CA GLY A 142 1.79 1.30 -8.78
C GLY A 142 0.42 1.88 -8.43
N PHE A 143 -0.29 1.34 -7.43
CA PHE A 143 -1.55 1.93 -6.96
C PHE A 143 -1.29 3.18 -6.12
N TYR A 144 -2.21 4.12 -6.10
CA TYR A 144 -2.13 5.34 -5.28
C TYR A 144 -3.52 5.73 -4.81
N HIS A 145 -3.57 6.73 -3.95
CA HIS A 145 -4.83 7.28 -3.44
C HIS A 145 -5.42 8.29 -4.43
N GLU A 146 -6.75 8.45 -4.46
CA GLU A 146 -7.40 9.41 -5.37
C GLU A 146 -6.92 10.85 -5.10
N ASP A 147 -6.83 11.20 -3.82
CA ASP A 147 -6.39 12.51 -3.35
C ASP A 147 -5.47 12.39 -2.12
N ALA A 148 -5.05 13.54 -1.58
CA ALA A 148 -4.21 13.58 -0.38
C ALA A 148 -4.96 13.12 0.88
N SER A 149 -6.29 13.19 0.87
CA SER A 149 -7.15 12.79 1.99
C SER A 149 -7.28 11.26 2.06
N GLY A 150 -7.25 10.60 0.90
CA GLY A 150 -7.44 9.17 0.69
C GLY A 150 -8.87 8.72 0.98
N ASP A 151 -9.50 7.95 0.10
CA ASP A 151 -10.70 7.21 0.49
C ASP A 151 -10.25 5.90 1.16
N SER A 152 -10.82 5.61 2.33
CA SER A 152 -10.67 4.34 3.04
C SER A 152 -10.88 3.10 2.16
N ARG A 153 -11.62 3.24 1.05
CA ARG A 153 -11.91 2.22 0.05
C ARG A 153 -11.02 2.28 -1.20
N ASP A 154 -9.94 3.05 -1.18
CA ASP A 154 -8.90 2.98 -2.20
C ASP A 154 -8.15 1.65 -2.09
N VAL A 155 -7.68 1.13 -3.22
CA VAL A 155 -7.00 -0.18 -3.29
C VAL A 155 -5.93 -0.38 -2.20
N PRO A 156 -4.97 0.54 -1.96
CA PRO A 156 -3.96 0.33 -0.92
C PRO A 156 -4.57 0.23 0.49
N TYR A 157 -5.51 1.11 0.83
CA TYR A 157 -6.15 1.11 2.15
C TYR A 157 -6.99 -0.13 2.35
N TRP A 158 -7.87 -0.44 1.42
CA TRP A 158 -8.79 -1.54 1.56
C TRP A 158 -8.06 -2.89 1.54
N THR A 159 -7.01 -3.05 0.73
CA THR A 159 -6.17 -4.26 0.75
C THR A 159 -5.43 -4.42 2.08
N GLY A 160 -4.93 -3.31 2.67
CA GLY A 160 -4.38 -3.31 4.03
C GLY A 160 -5.41 -3.72 5.09
N GLN A 161 -6.68 -3.28 4.95
CA GLN A 161 -7.77 -3.67 5.86
C GLN A 161 -8.10 -5.16 5.80
N ILE A 162 -8.24 -5.71 4.59
CA ILE A 162 -8.43 -7.15 4.37
C ILE A 162 -7.28 -7.92 5.06
N ALA A 163 -6.04 -7.51 4.81
CA ALA A 163 -4.85 -8.12 5.40
C ALA A 163 -4.84 -8.06 6.93
N TYR A 164 -5.23 -6.93 7.52
CA TYR A 164 -5.29 -6.78 8.97
C TYR A 164 -6.30 -7.75 9.58
N LYS A 165 -7.52 -7.80 9.04
CA LYS A 165 -8.60 -8.66 9.54
C LYS A 165 -8.20 -10.12 9.47
N LEU A 166 -7.74 -10.56 8.30
CA LEU A 166 -7.30 -11.93 8.10
C LEU A 166 -6.08 -12.26 8.95
N GLY A 167 -5.15 -11.32 9.13
CA GLY A 167 -4.01 -11.45 10.03
C GLY A 167 -4.43 -11.70 11.48
N ALA A 168 -5.46 -10.99 11.97
CA ALA A 168 -6.02 -11.22 13.31
C ALA A 168 -6.61 -12.63 13.45
N ASP A 169 -7.39 -13.08 12.46
CA ASP A 169 -7.98 -14.42 12.44
C ASP A 169 -6.89 -15.52 12.40
N LEU A 170 -5.85 -15.34 11.58
CA LEU A 170 -4.70 -16.25 11.47
C LEU A 170 -3.85 -16.31 12.75
N LEU A 171 -3.93 -15.29 13.61
CA LEU A 171 -3.30 -15.26 14.94
C LEU A 171 -4.23 -15.80 16.05
N GLY A 172 -5.48 -16.16 15.72
CA GLY A 172 -6.47 -16.63 16.70
C GLY A 172 -7.03 -15.51 17.58
N GLU A 173 -6.93 -14.25 17.15
CA GLU A 173 -7.39 -13.07 17.89
C GLU A 173 -8.90 -12.77 17.64
N SER A 174 -9.67 -13.71 17.10
CA SER A 174 -11.06 -13.48 16.67
C SER A 174 -11.95 -12.98 17.83
N ALA A 175 -12.23 -11.68 17.81
CA ALA A 175 -13.33 -11.06 18.52
C ALA A 175 -13.98 -10.00 17.63
N ALA A 176 -15.11 -10.35 16.99
CA ALA A 176 -16.13 -9.46 16.43
C ALA A 176 -15.63 -8.09 15.93
N VAL A 177 -14.60 -8.07 15.08
CA VAL A 177 -14.08 -6.80 14.61
C VAL A 177 -15.00 -6.36 13.44
N SER A 178 -15.75 -5.27 13.69
CA SER A 178 -16.57 -4.46 12.78
C SER A 178 -15.86 -3.83 11.57
N LEU A 179 -15.95 -4.30 10.31
CA LEU A 179 -15.43 -3.46 9.20
C LEU A 179 -16.10 -2.07 9.14
N ASP A 180 -17.27 -1.92 9.75
CA ASP A 180 -18.00 -0.65 9.91
C ASP A 180 -17.77 0.03 11.29
N ASP A 181 -16.91 -0.52 12.15
CA ASP A 181 -16.58 0.08 13.45
C ASP A 181 -15.52 1.18 13.26
N PRO A 182 -15.84 2.46 13.56
CA PRO A 182 -14.89 3.56 13.43
C PRO A 182 -13.68 3.45 14.39
N ASP A 183 -13.72 2.55 15.37
CA ASP A 183 -12.65 2.26 16.34
C ASP A 183 -11.82 1.00 15.99
N PHE A 184 -12.12 0.36 14.85
CA PHE A 184 -11.40 -0.79 14.35
C PHE A 184 -9.94 -0.42 14.06
N GLY A 185 -9.02 -0.84 14.92
CA GLY A 185 -7.62 -0.45 14.80
C GLY A 185 -7.42 1.04 15.07
N SER A 186 -7.73 1.49 16.30
CA SER A 186 -7.43 2.84 16.83
C SER A 186 -5.99 3.35 16.62
N THR A 187 -5.07 2.50 16.12
CA THR A 187 -3.75 2.91 15.61
C THR A 187 -3.48 2.70 14.12
N TYR A 188 -4.23 1.85 13.39
CA TYR A 188 -4.06 1.67 11.93
C TYR A 188 -5.15 2.44 11.16
N LEU A 189 -6.46 2.23 11.41
CA LEU A 189 -7.52 2.88 10.63
C LEU A 189 -7.99 4.23 11.18
N ALA A 190 -7.98 4.44 12.50
CA ALA A 190 -8.34 5.75 13.06
C ALA A 190 -7.37 6.87 12.62
N ILE A 191 -6.17 6.51 12.16
CA ILE A 191 -5.16 7.45 11.67
C ILE A 191 -5.09 7.42 10.14
N ALA A 192 -5.21 6.26 9.49
CA ALA A 192 -5.30 6.15 8.03
C ALA A 192 -6.54 6.82 7.42
N SER A 193 -7.72 6.71 8.06
CA SER A 193 -8.97 7.32 7.58
C SER A 193 -9.10 8.82 7.90
N GLN A 194 -8.26 9.35 8.80
CA GLN A 194 -8.30 10.76 9.22
C GLN A 194 -7.08 11.56 8.74
N ARG A 195 -6.03 10.92 8.21
CA ARG A 195 -4.74 11.60 7.98
C ARG A 195 -4.05 11.12 6.71
N THR A 196 -3.41 12.08 6.07
CA THR A 196 -2.89 12.00 4.70
C THR A 196 -1.71 11.02 4.58
N CYS A 197 -1.83 10.04 3.68
CA CYS A 197 -0.67 9.38 3.07
C CYS A 197 -0.18 10.27 1.92
N SER A 198 1.11 10.65 1.94
CA SER A 198 1.68 11.53 0.91
C SER A 198 2.23 10.68 -0.23
N THR A 199 1.41 10.48 -1.26
CA THR A 199 1.89 10.07 -2.58
C THR A 199 1.95 11.31 -3.47
N THR A 200 3.14 11.87 -3.68
CA THR A 200 3.30 12.97 -4.65
C THR A 200 2.99 12.43 -6.04
N ARG A 201 1.89 12.90 -6.65
CA ARG A 201 1.63 12.67 -8.07
C ARG A 201 2.78 13.28 -8.86
N VAL A 202 3.56 12.44 -9.54
CA VAL A 202 4.55 12.92 -10.51
C VAL A 202 3.75 13.43 -11.71
N VAL A 203 3.55 14.74 -11.78
CA VAL A 203 3.01 15.38 -12.99
C VAL A 203 4.07 15.23 -14.07
N THR A 204 3.87 14.30 -14.99
CA THR A 204 4.73 14.15 -16.16
C THR A 204 4.52 15.35 -17.09
N SER A 205 5.59 15.85 -17.69
CA SER A 205 5.64 17.06 -18.54
C SER A 205 4.77 17.03 -19.81
N GLN A 206 3.94 16.00 -20.01
CA GLN A 206 2.95 15.94 -21.09
C GLN A 206 1.66 16.71 -20.78
N ASP A 207 1.40 17.06 -19.52
CA ASP A 207 0.21 17.83 -19.12
C ASP A 207 0.37 19.37 -19.31
N VAL A 208 1.49 19.84 -19.88
CA VAL A 208 1.81 21.29 -19.99
C VAL A 208 1.81 21.82 -21.43
N PHE A 209 1.61 20.98 -22.45
CA PHE A 209 1.52 21.43 -23.84
C PHE A 209 0.15 21.09 -24.43
N GLY A 210 -0.86 21.84 -23.98
CA GLY A 210 -2.10 21.99 -24.72
C GLY A 210 -1.89 22.92 -25.91
N ASP A 211 -2.12 22.37 -27.10
CA ASP A 211 -2.46 22.99 -28.39
C ASP A 211 -2.26 24.52 -28.51
N ALA A 212 -1.13 24.91 -29.11
CA ALA A 212 -1.11 26.09 -29.98
C ALA A 212 -1.51 25.62 -31.38
N ALA A 213 -2.82 25.61 -31.64
CA ALA A 213 -3.35 25.43 -32.97
C ALA A 213 -3.04 26.66 -33.84
N ASP A 214 -2.62 26.38 -35.06
CA ASP A 214 -2.52 27.28 -36.20
C ASP A 214 -3.77 28.17 -36.34
N GLU A 215 -3.55 29.48 -36.43
CA GLU A 215 -4.42 30.36 -37.21
C GLU A 215 -3.62 30.87 -38.41
N ASP A 216 -3.72 30.09 -39.49
CA ASP A 216 -3.59 30.53 -40.86
C ASP A 216 -4.78 31.44 -41.20
N SER A 217 -4.51 32.73 -41.39
CA SER A 217 -5.42 33.62 -42.11
C SER A 217 -4.59 34.53 -43.01
N GLY A 218 -4.32 34.05 -44.21
CA GLY A 218 -4.05 34.93 -45.33
C GLY A 218 -5.27 35.83 -45.59
N ASP A 219 -5.01 37.10 -45.86
CA ASP A 219 -5.88 38.00 -46.62
C ASP A 219 -4.96 39.00 -47.37
N ASP A 220 -5.14 39.00 -48.69
CA ASP A 220 -4.87 39.99 -49.76
C ASP A 220 -3.71 41.01 -49.67
#